data_AF-A0A1L6TC23-F1
#
_entry.id   AF-A0A1L6TC23-F1
#
_cell.length_a   1.000
_cell.length_b   1.000
_cell.length_c   1.000
_cell.angle_alpha   90.00
_cell.angle_beta   90.00
_cell.angle_gamma   90.00
#
_symmetry.space_group_name_H-M   'P 1'
#
loop_
_entity.id
_entity.type
_entity.pdbx_description
1 polymer ?
#
loop_
_entity_poly.entity_id
_entity_poly.type
_entity_poly.pdbx_seq_one_letter_code
_entity_poly.pdbx_strand_id
1 'polypeptide(L)'
;MLGFIFVIGFLTLFFLGWQGAVLLSLSIGGLCYFIKSKHKAKLLCCLGLGGLWAIIIIFWQDYLHLDDFVLNQVVVITGNVVSIPEHDTRKVCFLFLIESINHQPLWPARQVRLNWYRFKQKKQQVLKAGESWQFQVKLRAPFGLENFIGFNYRRWLYQHSIQATGLVIDRYGKKGINRKLSSSHVFNLQQYRQKIAWFLERIDLHNTALIKALVLGERAEVKRSVRNLLQQTGTAHLLAVSGLHIGLIVTFTFFLIRGVLLWAPGMSRKYKSSGYALFIAAIVSLLVALCYSALAGFSVATLRACLMTVCVLLAFLCRRVVPIWALYQYALVGVVILFPLSVLSIGFWLSFLSVGVLIFVCAGRLTQTKLQKYLKPQWALLIALAPLSLAYFFNMPLIGLLANLVAIPWVGFLVLPLLLFALRHLKCNTTLY
;
A
#
# COMPACT_ATOMS: atom_id res chain seq x y z
N MET A 1 0.77 23.59 8.19
CA MET A 1 0.44 23.33 9.61
C MET A 1 -0.89 22.62 9.77
N LEU A 2 -1.95 23.05 9.08
CA LEU A 2 -3.31 22.48 9.20
C LEU A 2 -3.39 20.95 9.01
N GLY A 3 -2.69 20.39 8.01
CA GLY A 3 -2.72 18.94 7.78
C GLY A 3 -2.11 18.11 8.91
N PHE A 4 -1.06 18.60 9.58
CA PHE A 4 -0.50 17.92 10.75
C PHE A 4 -1.48 17.91 11.92
N ILE A 5 -2.19 19.03 12.13
CA ILE A 5 -3.17 19.16 13.21
C ILE A 5 -4.38 18.27 12.98
N PHE A 6 -4.82 18.10 11.72
CA PHE A 6 -5.82 17.10 11.36
C PHE A 6 -5.38 15.69 11.77
N VAL A 7 -4.14 15.30 11.46
CA VAL A 7 -3.62 13.97 11.84
C VAL A 7 -3.46 13.84 13.36
N ILE A 8 -3.05 14.90 14.06
CA ILE A 8 -2.99 14.91 15.53
C ILE A 8 -4.39 14.70 16.11
N GLY A 9 -5.40 15.44 15.63
CA GLY A 9 -6.79 15.26 16.07
C GLY A 9 -7.34 13.86 15.78
N PHE A 10 -6.97 13.29 14.63
CA PHE A 10 -7.30 11.89 14.32
C PHE A 10 -6.64 10.93 15.32
N LEU A 11 -5.34 11.09 15.58
CA LEU A 11 -4.58 10.22 16.48
C LEU A 11 -5.06 10.27 17.92
N THR A 12 -5.28 11.48 18.47
CA THR A 12 -5.70 11.63 19.86
C THR A 12 -6.99 10.87 20.10
N LEU A 13 -7.99 11.02 19.23
CA LEU A 13 -9.27 10.37 19.40
C LEU A 13 -9.29 8.90 19.02
N PHE A 14 -8.48 8.52 18.03
CA PHE A 14 -8.33 7.12 17.67
C PHE A 14 -7.82 6.27 18.84
N PHE A 15 -6.89 6.81 19.66
CA PHE A 15 -6.33 6.08 20.81
C PHE A 15 -7.11 6.29 22.12
N LEU A 16 -7.80 7.42 22.30
CA LEU A 16 -8.59 7.70 23.52
C LEU A 16 -9.99 7.05 23.51
N GLY A 17 -10.44 6.53 22.37
CA GLY A 17 -11.78 5.95 22.22
C GLY A 17 -12.90 7.01 22.18
N TRP A 18 -14.15 6.55 22.08
CA TRP A 18 -15.32 7.42 21.85
C TRP A 18 -15.54 8.45 22.97
N GLN A 19 -15.25 8.09 24.22
CA GLN A 19 -15.41 8.96 25.40
C GLN A 19 -14.45 10.16 25.35
N GLY A 20 -13.18 9.92 24.99
CA GLY A 20 -12.21 10.99 24.76
C GLY A 20 -12.62 11.88 23.59
N ALA A 21 -13.32 11.32 22.60
CA ALA A 21 -13.73 12.05 21.42
C ALA A 21 -14.85 13.07 21.66
N VAL A 22 -15.84 12.72 22.47
CA VAL A 22 -16.89 13.66 22.91
C VAL A 22 -16.29 14.79 23.74
N LEU A 23 -15.39 14.48 24.69
CA LEU A 23 -14.76 15.50 25.53
C LEU A 23 -13.89 16.47 24.72
N LEU A 24 -13.08 15.97 23.78
CA LEU A 24 -12.18 16.82 22.98
C LEU A 24 -12.96 17.67 21.98
N SER A 25 -14.02 17.13 21.36
CA SER A 25 -14.89 17.90 20.44
C SER A 25 -15.67 19.01 21.15
N LEU A 26 -16.21 18.76 22.35
CA LEU A 26 -16.83 19.79 23.19
C LEU A 26 -15.81 20.86 23.61
N SER A 27 -14.59 20.45 23.97
CA SER A 27 -13.50 21.35 24.34
C SER A 27 -13.09 22.26 23.17
N ILE A 28 -12.95 21.71 21.96
CA ILE A 28 -12.62 22.46 20.74
C ILE A 28 -13.75 23.43 20.37
N GLY A 29 -15.01 22.98 20.46
CA GLY A 29 -16.19 23.81 20.17
C GLY A 29 -16.26 25.02 21.10
N GLY A 30 -16.03 24.81 22.41
CA GLY A 30 -15.94 25.88 23.41
C GLY A 30 -14.76 26.83 23.14
N LEU A 31 -13.57 26.29 22.86
CA LEU A 31 -12.38 27.10 22.55
C LEU A 31 -12.53 27.94 21.27
N CYS A 32 -13.18 27.41 20.22
CA CYS A 32 -13.43 28.16 18.98
C CYS A 32 -14.31 29.40 19.21
N TYR A 33 -15.26 29.34 20.13
CA TYR A 33 -16.14 30.47 20.46
C TYR A 33 -15.38 31.64 21.11
N PHE A 34 -14.32 31.35 21.89
CA PHE A 34 -13.52 32.37 22.59
C PHE A 34 -12.31 32.89 21.80
N ILE A 35 -12.00 32.31 20.64
CA ILE A 35 -10.78 32.63 19.90
C ILE A 35 -11.05 33.70 18.84
N LYS A 36 -10.56 34.93 19.10
CA LYS A 36 -10.63 36.07 18.16
C LYS A 36 -9.76 35.92 16.90
N SER A 37 -8.83 34.97 16.87
CA SER A 37 -7.90 34.79 15.73
C SER A 37 -8.44 33.78 14.71
N LYS A 38 -8.71 34.25 13.48
CA LYS A 38 -9.07 33.41 12.32
C LYS A 38 -8.07 32.28 12.08
N HIS A 39 -6.79 32.47 12.40
CA HIS A 39 -5.78 31.42 12.27
C HIS A 39 -5.98 30.32 13.31
N LYS A 40 -6.14 30.66 14.59
CA LYS A 40 -6.33 29.68 15.66
C LYS A 40 -7.64 28.90 15.50
N ALA A 41 -8.71 29.57 15.05
CA ALA A 41 -9.99 28.92 14.70
C ALA A 41 -9.80 27.86 13.59
N LYS A 42 -9.08 28.18 12.51
CA LYS A 42 -8.77 27.19 11.45
C LYS A 42 -8.02 25.95 11.97
N LEU A 43 -7.09 26.14 12.91
CA LEU A 43 -6.33 25.01 13.49
C LEU A 43 -7.25 24.11 14.30
N LEU A 44 -8.10 24.70 15.14
CA LEU A 44 -9.08 23.97 15.93
C LEU A 44 -10.12 23.24 15.07
N CYS A 45 -10.62 23.87 14.00
CA CYS A 45 -11.49 23.21 13.04
C CYS A 45 -10.80 22.00 12.39
N CYS A 46 -9.53 22.12 11.97
CA CYS A 46 -8.80 20.98 11.43
C CYS A 46 -8.60 19.86 12.45
N LEU A 47 -8.34 20.20 13.71
CA LEU A 47 -8.23 19.22 14.79
C LEU A 47 -9.56 18.49 15.01
N GLY A 48 -10.66 19.24 15.07
CA GLY A 48 -12.01 18.70 15.21
C GLY A 48 -12.42 17.81 14.04
N LEU A 49 -12.14 18.23 12.79
CA LEU A 49 -12.40 17.40 11.60
C LEU A 49 -11.60 16.10 11.61
N GLY A 50 -10.34 16.14 12.03
CA GLY A 50 -9.52 14.94 12.20
C GLY A 50 -10.10 13.99 13.25
N GLY A 51 -10.56 14.56 14.36
CA GLY A 51 -11.24 13.84 15.41
C GLY A 51 -12.56 13.19 14.98
N LEU A 52 -13.44 13.94 14.31
CA LEU A 52 -14.69 13.43 13.75
C LEU A 52 -14.43 12.28 12.77
N TRP A 53 -13.40 12.42 11.93
CA TRP A 53 -13.00 11.34 11.03
C TRP A 53 -12.56 10.08 11.78
N ALA A 54 -11.80 10.21 12.89
CA ALA A 54 -11.45 9.06 13.72
C ALA A 54 -12.68 8.36 14.30
N ILE A 55 -13.67 9.12 14.78
CA ILE A 55 -14.93 8.57 15.31
C ILE A 55 -15.66 7.77 14.23
N ILE A 56 -15.84 8.35 13.04
CA ILE A 56 -16.51 7.67 11.91
C ILE A 56 -15.81 6.34 11.61
N ILE A 57 -14.47 6.32 11.65
CA ILE A 57 -13.71 5.11 11.37
C ILE A 57 -13.80 4.08 12.49
N ILE A 58 -13.82 4.50 13.76
CA ILE A 58 -14.06 3.58 14.89
C ILE A 58 -15.43 2.92 14.73
N PHE A 59 -16.49 3.71 14.55
CA PHE A 59 -17.84 3.18 14.33
C PHE A 59 -17.92 2.26 13.12
N TRP A 60 -17.24 2.61 12.02
CA TRP A 60 -17.19 1.77 10.83
C TRP A 60 -16.49 0.44 11.10
N GLN A 61 -15.41 0.42 11.88
CA GLN A 61 -14.71 -0.80 12.25
C GLN A 61 -15.53 -1.67 13.20
N ASP A 62 -16.20 -1.06 14.18
CA ASP A 62 -17.09 -1.78 15.10
C ASP A 62 -18.29 -2.38 14.36
N TYR A 63 -18.86 -1.65 13.39
CA TYR A 63 -19.95 -2.15 12.54
C TYR A 63 -19.53 -3.32 11.63
N LEU A 64 -18.24 -3.38 11.26
CA LEU A 64 -17.67 -4.49 10.51
C LEU A 64 -17.33 -5.71 11.38
N HIS A 65 -17.36 -5.57 12.71
CA HIS A 65 -17.08 -6.67 13.62
C HIS A 65 -18.07 -7.83 13.38
N LEU A 66 -17.57 -9.06 13.42
CA LEU A 66 -18.40 -10.25 13.28
C LEU A 66 -19.00 -10.61 14.65
N ASP A 67 -20.29 -10.93 14.68
CA ASP A 67 -20.95 -11.32 15.92
C ASP A 67 -20.25 -12.52 16.56
N ASP A 68 -20.12 -12.49 17.89
CA ASP A 68 -19.46 -13.55 18.65
C ASP A 68 -20.14 -14.92 18.47
N PHE A 69 -21.44 -14.93 18.13
CA PHE A 69 -22.20 -16.13 17.78
C PHE A 69 -21.70 -16.82 16.50
N VAL A 70 -21.17 -16.06 15.53
CA VAL A 70 -20.58 -16.60 14.30
C VAL A 70 -19.15 -17.08 14.56
N LEU A 71 -18.46 -16.45 15.51
CA LEU A 71 -17.10 -16.83 15.88
C LEU A 71 -17.08 -18.18 16.61
N ASN A 72 -16.02 -18.95 16.36
CA ASN A 72 -15.79 -20.30 16.89
C ASN A 72 -16.80 -21.38 16.47
N GLN A 73 -17.81 -21.04 15.67
CA GLN A 73 -18.75 -21.99 15.07
C GLN A 73 -18.34 -22.38 13.65
N VAL A 74 -18.90 -23.49 13.16
CA VAL A 74 -18.74 -23.91 11.76
C VAL A 74 -19.89 -23.32 10.96
N VAL A 75 -19.56 -22.38 10.07
CA VAL A 75 -20.53 -21.65 9.25
C VAL A 75 -20.24 -21.85 7.76
N VAL A 76 -21.26 -21.69 6.94
CA VAL A 76 -21.12 -21.68 5.48
C VAL A 76 -21.06 -20.24 5.02
N ILE A 77 -19.99 -19.85 4.35
CA ILE A 77 -19.81 -18.50 3.82
C ILE A 77 -19.81 -18.53 2.30
N THR A 78 -20.34 -17.47 1.68
CA THR A 78 -20.18 -17.23 0.24
C THR A 78 -19.58 -15.85 -0.02
N GLY A 79 -18.88 -15.74 -1.14
CA GLY A 79 -18.26 -14.49 -1.56
C GLY A 79 -17.04 -14.72 -2.44
N ASN A 80 -16.11 -13.77 -2.43
CA ASN A 80 -15.07 -13.66 -3.45
C ASN A 80 -13.65 -13.74 -2.87
N VAL A 81 -12.74 -14.42 -3.58
CA VAL A 81 -11.30 -14.43 -3.24
C VAL A 81 -10.68 -13.11 -3.66
N VAL A 82 -10.18 -12.30 -2.72
CA VAL A 82 -9.68 -10.94 -2.99
C VAL A 82 -8.17 -10.90 -3.22
N SER A 83 -7.41 -11.80 -2.60
CA SER A 83 -5.95 -11.84 -2.76
C SER A 83 -5.50 -12.93 -3.73
N ILE A 84 -4.27 -12.80 -4.23
CA ILE A 84 -3.55 -13.93 -4.82
C ILE A 84 -3.35 -14.98 -3.72
N PRO A 85 -3.74 -16.24 -3.92
CA PRO A 85 -3.55 -17.28 -2.90
C PRO A 85 -2.07 -17.55 -2.64
N GLU A 86 -1.66 -17.46 -1.37
CA GLU A 86 -0.31 -17.78 -0.92
C GLU A 86 -0.19 -19.28 -0.72
N HIS A 87 0.67 -19.93 -1.49
CA HIS A 87 0.89 -21.37 -1.40
C HIS A 87 2.07 -21.68 -0.46
N ASP A 88 1.78 -22.28 0.68
CA ASP A 88 2.75 -22.91 1.55
C ASP A 88 2.81 -24.42 1.27
N THR A 89 3.83 -25.09 1.78
CA THR A 89 4.04 -26.54 1.71
C THR A 89 2.80 -27.33 2.17
N ARG A 90 2.09 -26.88 3.21
CA ARG A 90 0.99 -27.60 3.86
C ARG A 90 -0.38 -26.93 3.75
N LYS A 91 -0.44 -25.64 3.39
CA LYS A 91 -1.67 -24.83 3.39
C LYS A 91 -1.68 -23.81 2.27
N VAL A 92 -2.88 -23.40 1.88
CA VAL A 92 -3.09 -22.22 1.05
C VAL A 92 -3.76 -21.16 1.90
N CYS A 93 -3.20 -19.96 1.89
CA CYS A 93 -3.71 -18.82 2.64
C CYS A 93 -4.21 -17.76 1.67
N PHE A 94 -5.40 -17.21 1.91
CA PHE A 94 -5.98 -16.18 1.06
C PHE A 94 -6.92 -15.27 1.83
N LEU A 95 -7.13 -14.06 1.30
CA LEU A 95 -8.14 -13.12 1.76
C LEU A 95 -9.44 -13.38 1.03
N PHE A 96 -10.52 -13.48 1.78
CA PHE A 96 -11.85 -13.78 1.29
C PHE A 96 -12.83 -12.71 1.76
N LEU A 97 -13.62 -12.17 0.85
CA LEU A 97 -14.66 -11.20 1.14
C LEU A 97 -15.99 -11.93 1.28
N ILE A 98 -16.54 -11.96 2.49
CA ILE A 98 -17.79 -12.61 2.83
C ILE A 98 -18.95 -11.70 2.43
N GLU A 99 -19.79 -12.19 1.52
CA GLU A 99 -21.03 -11.54 1.07
C GLU A 99 -22.27 -12.16 1.72
N SER A 100 -22.20 -13.43 2.14
CA SER A 100 -23.26 -14.07 2.91
C SER A 100 -22.71 -15.06 3.94
N ILE A 101 -23.42 -15.21 5.06
CA ILE A 101 -23.16 -16.21 6.10
C ILE A 101 -24.43 -17.05 6.27
N ASN A 102 -24.32 -18.36 6.16
CA ASN A 102 -25.44 -19.31 6.22
C ASN A 102 -26.60 -18.90 5.30
N HIS A 103 -26.28 -18.44 4.08
CA HIS A 103 -27.23 -17.91 3.08
C HIS A 103 -27.93 -16.61 3.44
N GLN A 104 -27.61 -15.99 4.59
CA GLN A 104 -28.08 -14.65 4.91
C GLN A 104 -27.10 -13.60 4.37
N PRO A 105 -27.58 -12.62 3.58
CA PRO A 105 -26.71 -11.59 3.01
C PRO A 105 -26.10 -10.73 4.11
N LEU A 106 -24.84 -10.37 3.90
CA LEU A 106 -24.05 -9.59 4.83
C LEU A 106 -23.63 -8.29 4.16
N TRP A 107 -24.27 -7.19 4.56
CA TRP A 107 -23.92 -5.86 4.06
C TRP A 107 -23.49 -4.94 5.20
N PRO A 108 -22.31 -4.30 5.11
CA PRO A 108 -21.29 -4.44 4.08
C PRO A 108 -20.55 -5.79 4.18
N ALA A 109 -19.96 -6.22 3.06
CA ALA A 109 -19.19 -7.44 3.00
C ALA A 109 -17.94 -7.37 3.91
N ARG A 110 -17.58 -8.50 4.54
CA ARG A 110 -16.53 -8.55 5.57
C ARG A 110 -15.32 -9.35 5.10
N GLN A 111 -14.14 -8.76 5.22
CA GLN A 111 -12.91 -9.42 4.80
C GLN A 111 -12.36 -10.32 5.90
N VAL A 112 -12.05 -11.57 5.56
CA VAL A 112 -11.46 -12.56 6.46
C VAL A 112 -10.24 -13.21 5.83
N ARG A 113 -9.34 -13.72 6.68
CA ARG A 113 -8.17 -14.48 6.23
C ARG A 113 -8.40 -15.97 6.45
N LEU A 114 -8.46 -16.75 5.37
CA LEU A 114 -8.72 -18.19 5.42
C LEU A 114 -7.45 -18.99 5.17
N ASN A 115 -7.33 -20.09 5.92
CA ASN A 115 -6.32 -21.12 5.70
C ASN A 115 -7.01 -22.40 5.24
N TRP A 116 -6.54 -22.97 4.13
CA TRP A 116 -7.01 -24.26 3.63
C TRP A 116 -5.85 -25.26 3.63
N TYR A 117 -5.89 -26.20 4.57
CA TYR A 117 -4.87 -27.25 4.70
C TYR A 117 -5.14 -28.41 3.74
N ARG A 118 -4.09 -29.16 3.38
CA ARG A 118 -4.14 -30.35 2.50
C ARG A 118 -4.67 -30.10 1.07
N PHE A 119 -4.72 -28.84 0.64
CA PHE A 119 -5.15 -28.44 -0.70
C PHE A 119 -4.41 -29.18 -1.84
N LYS A 120 -3.09 -29.41 -1.70
CA LYS A 120 -2.26 -30.11 -2.71
C LYS A 120 -2.68 -31.56 -2.98
N GLN A 121 -3.44 -32.21 -2.08
CA GLN A 121 -3.88 -33.59 -2.29
C GLN A 121 -5.05 -33.69 -3.28
N LYS A 122 -5.73 -32.57 -3.58
CA LYS A 122 -6.79 -32.49 -4.59
C LYS A 122 -6.21 -31.88 -5.87
N LYS A 123 -5.67 -32.71 -6.76
CA LYS A 123 -5.06 -32.35 -8.07
C LYS A 123 -5.94 -31.49 -9.01
N GLN A 124 -7.16 -31.11 -8.65
CA GLN A 124 -8.19 -30.60 -9.58
C GLN A 124 -8.80 -29.24 -9.26
N GLN A 125 -8.50 -28.61 -8.12
CA GLN A 125 -9.00 -27.26 -7.84
C GLN A 125 -7.82 -26.32 -7.65
N VAL A 126 -7.65 -25.38 -8.58
CA VAL A 126 -6.72 -24.26 -8.44
C VAL A 126 -7.56 -23.07 -8.00
N LEU A 127 -7.34 -22.59 -6.77
CA LEU A 127 -7.99 -21.39 -6.27
C LEU A 127 -7.43 -20.20 -7.05
N LYS A 128 -8.29 -19.41 -7.68
CA LYS A 128 -7.86 -18.18 -8.36
C LYS A 128 -8.42 -16.96 -7.65
N ALA A 129 -7.64 -15.89 -7.66
CA ALA A 129 -8.13 -14.60 -7.24
C ALA A 129 -9.36 -14.21 -8.08
N GLY A 130 -10.29 -13.48 -7.48
CA GLY A 130 -11.51 -13.02 -8.11
C GLY A 130 -12.60 -14.07 -8.34
N GLU A 131 -12.38 -15.34 -8.01
CA GLU A 131 -13.42 -16.36 -8.11
C GLU A 131 -14.42 -16.27 -6.95
N SER A 132 -15.69 -16.57 -7.25
CA SER A 132 -16.73 -16.70 -6.25
C SER A 132 -16.79 -18.14 -5.74
N TRP A 133 -16.72 -18.29 -4.42
CA TRP A 133 -16.69 -19.59 -3.76
C TRP A 133 -17.69 -19.64 -2.61
N GLN A 134 -18.16 -20.85 -2.35
CA GLN A 134 -18.84 -21.23 -1.12
C GLN A 134 -17.87 -22.08 -0.30
N PHE A 135 -17.65 -21.73 0.96
CA PHE A 135 -16.80 -22.48 1.88
C PHE A 135 -17.52 -22.78 3.19
N GLN A 136 -17.30 -23.98 3.72
CA GLN A 136 -17.57 -24.30 5.11
C GLN A 136 -16.32 -23.97 5.93
N VAL A 137 -16.43 -23.03 6.86
CA VAL A 137 -15.30 -22.52 7.62
C VAL A 137 -15.58 -22.53 9.12
N LYS A 138 -14.52 -22.67 9.91
CA LYS A 138 -14.54 -22.30 11.32
C LYS A 138 -13.83 -20.97 11.47
N LEU A 139 -14.59 -19.91 11.74
CA LEU A 139 -14.05 -18.57 11.98
C LEU A 139 -13.61 -18.44 13.42
N ARG A 140 -12.58 -17.63 13.65
CA ARG A 140 -12.04 -17.30 14.96
C ARG A 140 -11.76 -15.81 15.02
N ALA A 141 -11.95 -15.24 16.20
CA ALA A 141 -11.58 -13.86 16.48
C ALA A 141 -10.11 -13.60 16.06
N PRO A 142 -9.78 -12.38 15.59
CA PRO A 142 -8.41 -11.97 15.33
C PRO A 142 -7.55 -12.09 16.61
N PHE A 143 -6.85 -13.21 16.75
CA PHE A 143 -5.93 -13.43 17.85
C PHE A 143 -4.49 -13.17 17.42
N GLY A 144 -3.74 -12.49 18.27
CA GLY A 144 -2.31 -12.31 18.13
C GLY A 144 -1.73 -11.91 19.47
N LEU A 145 -0.56 -12.46 19.79
CA LEU A 145 0.19 -12.06 20.97
C LEU A 145 0.52 -10.56 20.86
N GLU A 146 0.34 -9.84 21.96
CA GLU A 146 0.81 -8.46 22.05
C GLU A 146 2.32 -8.45 22.09
N ASN A 147 2.90 -8.31 20.90
CA ASN A 147 4.32 -8.12 20.74
C ASN A 147 4.60 -6.62 20.75
N PHE A 148 5.20 -6.15 21.85
CA PHE A 148 5.79 -4.80 21.93
C PHE A 148 7.04 -4.69 21.05
N ILE A 149 7.75 -5.81 20.86
CA ILE A 149 8.96 -5.92 20.05
C ILE A 149 8.64 -6.69 18.76
N GLY A 150 8.90 -6.08 17.61
CA GLY A 150 8.75 -6.72 16.30
C GLY A 150 7.32 -6.72 15.76
N PHE A 151 6.96 -7.78 15.02
CA PHE A 151 5.72 -7.83 14.25
C PHE A 151 4.51 -8.16 15.15
N ASN A 152 3.58 -7.21 15.28
CA ASN A 152 2.31 -7.40 15.97
C ASN A 152 1.23 -7.86 14.96
N TYR A 153 0.86 -9.13 15.03
CA TYR A 153 -0.06 -9.75 14.08
C TYR A 153 -1.50 -9.23 14.20
N ARG A 154 -1.98 -9.00 15.43
CA ARG A 154 -3.34 -8.49 15.68
C ARG A 154 -3.52 -7.09 15.09
N ARG A 155 -2.54 -6.21 15.34
CA ARG A 155 -2.50 -4.85 14.76
C ARG A 155 -2.44 -4.90 13.23
N TRP A 156 -1.70 -5.86 12.66
CA TRP A 156 -1.63 -6.04 11.21
C TRP A 156 -2.98 -6.48 10.61
N LEU A 157 -3.69 -7.41 11.25
CA LEU A 157 -5.04 -7.81 10.82
C LEU A 157 -6.01 -6.63 10.82
N TYR A 158 -6.01 -5.87 11.92
CA TYR A 158 -6.84 -4.69 12.08
C TYR A 158 -6.54 -3.63 11.01
N GLN A 159 -5.25 -3.37 10.73
CA GLN A 159 -4.82 -2.45 9.67
C GLN A 159 -5.33 -2.79 8.27
N HIS A 160 -5.51 -4.09 7.99
CA HIS A 160 -5.98 -4.58 6.68
C HIS A 160 -7.49 -4.81 6.67
N SER A 161 -8.23 -4.31 7.67
CA SER A 161 -9.66 -4.51 7.86
C SER A 161 -10.06 -6.00 7.85
N ILE A 162 -9.19 -6.87 8.36
CA ILE A 162 -9.44 -8.32 8.44
C ILE A 162 -10.16 -8.61 9.75
N GLN A 163 -11.44 -8.95 9.64
CA GLN A 163 -12.35 -9.08 10.78
C GLN A 163 -12.26 -10.43 11.50
N ALA A 164 -11.82 -11.48 10.80
CA ALA A 164 -11.60 -12.79 11.39
C ALA A 164 -10.54 -13.59 10.63
N THR A 165 -10.03 -14.60 11.33
CA THR A 165 -9.22 -15.66 10.71
C THR A 165 -10.01 -16.95 10.69
N GLY A 166 -9.84 -17.79 9.68
CA GLY A 166 -10.63 -19.00 9.53
C GLY A 166 -9.87 -20.19 8.98
N LEU A 167 -10.41 -21.36 9.27
CA LEU A 167 -9.98 -22.63 8.71
C LEU A 167 -11.07 -23.16 7.76
N VAL A 168 -10.73 -23.46 6.52
CA VAL A 168 -11.61 -24.19 5.60
C VAL A 168 -11.67 -25.64 6.04
N ILE A 169 -12.88 -26.14 6.27
CA ILE A 169 -13.13 -27.52 6.71
C ILE A 169 -13.53 -28.34 5.49
N ASP A 170 -12.74 -29.38 5.22
CA ASP A 170 -13.10 -30.44 4.28
C ASP A 170 -13.62 -31.63 5.10
N ARG A 171 -14.94 -31.82 5.16
CA ARG A 171 -15.50 -33.07 5.70
C ARG A 171 -15.25 -34.20 4.69
N TYR A 172 -14.58 -35.27 5.11
CA TYR A 172 -14.42 -36.48 4.32
C TYR A 172 -15.80 -37.13 4.11
N GLY A 173 -16.13 -37.53 2.87
CA GLY A 173 -17.17 -38.54 2.59
C GLY A 173 -18.58 -38.06 2.19
N LYS A 174 -18.95 -36.78 2.31
CA LYS A 174 -20.18 -36.24 1.69
C LYS A 174 -19.79 -35.18 0.67
N LYS A 175 -20.41 -35.15 -0.52
CA LYS A 175 -20.16 -34.14 -1.59
C LYS A 175 -19.86 -32.79 -0.94
N GLY A 176 -18.62 -32.32 -1.09
CA GLY A 176 -18.10 -31.22 -0.30
C GLY A 176 -18.96 -29.98 -0.46
N ILE A 177 -19.33 -29.34 0.67
CA ILE A 177 -20.02 -28.05 0.69
C ILE A 177 -19.15 -26.97 0.03
N ASN A 178 -17.83 -27.16 0.04
CA ASN A 178 -16.85 -26.30 -0.61
C ASN A 178 -16.97 -26.43 -2.13
N ARG A 179 -17.52 -25.41 -2.78
CA ARG A 179 -17.69 -25.39 -4.25
C ARG A 179 -17.45 -24.02 -4.83
N LYS A 180 -16.93 -24.02 -6.05
CA LYS A 180 -16.85 -22.82 -6.88
C LYS A 180 -18.25 -22.47 -7.38
N LEU A 181 -18.69 -21.24 -7.16
CA LEU A 181 -20.00 -20.75 -7.60
C LEU A 181 -19.90 -20.12 -8.99
N SER A 182 -18.89 -19.29 -9.22
CA SER A 182 -18.68 -18.64 -10.51
C SER A 182 -17.17 -18.50 -10.80
N SER A 183 -16.82 -18.56 -12.09
CA SER A 183 -15.55 -17.99 -12.56
C SER A 183 -15.68 -16.46 -12.54
N SER A 184 -14.60 -15.73 -12.26
CA SER A 184 -14.67 -14.26 -12.26
C SER A 184 -15.12 -13.75 -13.65
N HIS A 185 -16.22 -13.00 -13.70
CA HIS A 185 -16.79 -12.47 -14.95
C HIS A 185 -16.29 -11.04 -15.27
N VAL A 186 -15.61 -10.39 -14.33
CA VAL A 186 -15.10 -9.02 -14.47
C VAL A 186 -13.59 -9.04 -14.61
N PHE A 187 -13.03 -8.13 -15.41
CA PHE A 187 -11.58 -7.95 -15.57
C PHE A 187 -10.94 -7.65 -14.21
N ASN A 188 -10.57 -8.70 -13.48
CA ASN A 188 -10.11 -8.59 -12.11
C ASN A 188 -8.60 -8.37 -12.13
N LEU A 189 -8.17 -7.19 -11.67
CA LEU A 189 -6.76 -6.84 -11.51
C LEU A 189 -5.96 -7.95 -10.80
N GLN A 190 -6.58 -8.63 -9.83
CA GLN A 190 -5.92 -9.69 -9.07
C GLN A 190 -5.69 -10.94 -9.90
N GLN A 191 -6.60 -11.29 -10.81
CA GLN A 191 -6.37 -12.37 -11.78
C GLN A 191 -5.26 -12.03 -12.74
N TYR A 192 -5.20 -10.77 -13.19
CA TYR A 192 -4.13 -10.32 -14.06
C TYR A 192 -2.77 -10.43 -13.37
N ARG A 193 -2.67 -9.99 -12.11
CA ARG A 193 -1.46 -10.15 -11.29
C ARG A 193 -1.11 -11.62 -11.06
N GLN A 194 -2.10 -12.48 -10.78
CA GLN A 194 -1.87 -13.92 -10.61
C GLN A 194 -1.36 -14.58 -11.90
N LYS A 195 -1.89 -14.19 -13.07
CA LYS A 195 -1.39 -14.68 -14.37
C LYS A 195 0.09 -14.32 -14.56
N ILE A 196 0.48 -13.08 -14.23
CA ILE A 196 1.90 -12.67 -14.27
C ILE A 196 2.73 -13.49 -13.28
N ALA A 197 2.22 -13.72 -12.07
CA ALA A 197 2.94 -14.51 -11.05
C ALA A 197 3.21 -15.94 -11.53
N TRP A 198 2.21 -16.64 -12.07
CA TRP A 198 2.39 -17.97 -12.65
C TRP A 198 3.27 -17.99 -13.87
N PHE A 199 3.20 -16.94 -14.69
CA PHE A 199 4.10 -16.80 -15.82
C PHE A 199 5.56 -16.71 -15.37
N LEU A 200 5.85 -15.91 -14.34
CA LEU A 200 7.19 -15.80 -13.76
C LEU A 200 7.67 -17.12 -13.13
N GLU A 201 6.77 -17.94 -12.57
CA GLU A 201 7.13 -19.29 -12.07
C GLU A 201 7.59 -20.22 -13.18
N ARG A 202 7.01 -20.12 -14.38
CA ARG A 202 7.34 -21.00 -15.50
C ARG A 202 8.71 -20.73 -16.12
N ILE A 203 9.25 -19.53 -15.95
CA ILE A 203 10.54 -19.14 -16.54
C ILE A 203 11.73 -19.68 -15.71
N ASP A 204 11.47 -20.33 -14.57
CA ASP A 204 12.46 -20.95 -13.67
C ASP A 204 13.70 -20.08 -13.41
N LEU A 205 13.46 -18.80 -13.06
CA LEU A 205 14.54 -17.88 -12.74
C LEU A 205 15.11 -18.20 -11.35
N HIS A 206 16.44 -18.12 -11.22
CA HIS A 206 17.16 -18.39 -9.96
C HIS A 206 16.70 -17.54 -8.76
N ASN A 207 15.88 -16.51 -8.98
CA ASN A 207 15.32 -15.60 -7.98
C ASN A 207 13.87 -15.17 -8.25
N THR A 208 13.02 -16.06 -8.77
CA THR A 208 11.61 -15.76 -9.10
C THR A 208 10.84 -15.06 -7.97
N ALA A 209 11.04 -15.48 -6.71
CA ALA A 209 10.38 -14.86 -5.55
C ALA A 209 10.75 -13.37 -5.36
N LEU A 210 12.01 -13.01 -5.63
CA LEU A 210 12.46 -11.61 -5.56
C LEU A 210 11.88 -10.79 -6.72
N ILE A 211 11.82 -11.36 -7.91
CA ILE A 211 11.24 -10.69 -9.08
C ILE A 211 9.75 -10.46 -8.88
N LYS A 212 9.01 -11.46 -8.38
CA LYS A 212 7.61 -11.29 -7.97
C LYS A 212 7.43 -10.20 -6.91
N ALA A 213 8.32 -10.14 -5.92
CA ALA A 213 8.28 -9.08 -4.90
C ALA A 213 8.50 -7.69 -5.50
N LEU A 214 9.44 -7.54 -6.44
CA LEU A 214 9.77 -6.26 -7.07
C LEU A 214 8.70 -5.78 -8.07
N VAL A 215 8.13 -6.69 -8.85
CA VAL A 215 7.15 -6.36 -9.90
C VAL A 215 5.74 -6.31 -9.35
N LEU A 216 5.34 -7.35 -8.61
CA LEU A 216 3.97 -7.54 -8.15
C LEU A 216 3.76 -7.13 -6.70
N GLY A 217 4.83 -6.87 -5.93
CA GLY A 217 4.72 -6.62 -4.49
C GLY A 217 4.49 -7.87 -3.65
N GLU A 218 4.53 -9.07 -4.27
CA GLU A 218 4.25 -10.35 -3.62
C GLU A 218 5.49 -10.87 -2.87
N ARG A 219 5.44 -10.86 -1.54
CA ARG A 219 6.61 -11.19 -0.69
C ARG A 219 6.56 -12.60 -0.12
N ALA A 220 5.42 -13.28 -0.16
CA ALA A 220 5.16 -14.50 0.61
C ALA A 220 6.25 -15.59 0.38
N GLU A 221 6.71 -15.73 -0.86
CA GLU A 221 7.70 -16.74 -1.27
C GLU A 221 9.16 -16.34 -1.01
N VAL A 222 9.45 -15.10 -0.58
CA VAL A 222 10.82 -14.63 -0.34
C VAL A 222 11.39 -15.31 0.90
N LYS A 223 12.43 -16.14 0.71
CA LYS A 223 13.14 -16.87 1.77
C LYS A 223 13.54 -15.96 2.94
N ARG A 224 13.46 -16.49 4.17
CA ARG A 224 13.79 -15.76 5.40
C ARG A 224 15.25 -15.28 5.43
N SER A 225 16.19 -16.07 4.90
CA SER A 225 17.60 -15.69 4.78
C SER A 225 17.80 -14.41 3.96
N VAL A 226 17.11 -14.29 2.82
CA VAL A 226 17.14 -13.11 1.96
C VAL A 226 16.50 -11.90 2.65
N ARG A 227 15.39 -12.10 3.37
CA ARG A 227 14.76 -11.02 4.16
C ARG A 227 15.69 -10.51 5.26
N ASN A 228 16.37 -11.42 5.96
CA ASN A 228 17.31 -11.07 7.02
C ASN A 228 18.52 -10.31 6.46
N LEU A 229 19.08 -10.78 5.33
CA LEU A 229 20.18 -10.09 4.64
C LEU A 229 19.78 -8.64 4.30
N LEU A 230 18.60 -8.45 3.69
CA LEU A 230 18.12 -7.12 3.31
C LEU A 230 17.79 -6.23 4.52
N GLN A 231 17.39 -6.82 5.65
CA GLN A 231 17.25 -6.09 6.91
C GLN A 231 18.62 -5.65 7.47
N GLN A 232 19.61 -6.54 7.47
CA GLN A 232 20.98 -6.26 7.91
C GLN A 232 21.68 -5.20 7.05
N THR A 233 21.42 -5.20 5.75
CA THR A 233 21.97 -4.19 4.81
C THR A 233 21.09 -2.95 4.70
N GLY A 234 19.98 -2.83 5.44
CA GLY A 234 19.09 -1.66 5.38
C GLY A 234 18.34 -1.47 4.05
N THR A 235 18.43 -2.45 3.14
CA THR A 235 17.81 -2.45 1.81
C THR A 235 16.47 -3.20 1.80
N ALA A 236 15.94 -3.59 2.95
CA ALA A 236 14.62 -4.24 3.08
C ALA A 236 13.48 -3.42 2.47
N HIS A 237 13.63 -2.10 2.41
CA HIS A 237 12.67 -1.21 1.76
C HIS A 237 12.60 -1.39 0.22
N LEU A 238 13.60 -2.03 -0.40
CA LEU A 238 13.60 -2.36 -1.84
C LEU A 238 12.72 -3.57 -2.17
N LEU A 239 12.49 -4.49 -1.21
CA LEU A 239 11.50 -5.59 -1.38
C LEU A 239 10.06 -5.09 -1.43
N ALA A 240 9.84 -3.90 -0.87
CA ALA A 240 8.60 -3.18 -1.07
C ALA A 240 8.78 -2.36 -2.34
N VAL A 241 7.78 -2.36 -3.22
CA VAL A 241 7.69 -1.32 -4.25
C VAL A 241 7.71 0.03 -3.54
N SER A 242 8.89 0.66 -3.57
CA SER A 242 9.16 1.86 -2.78
C SER A 242 8.62 3.08 -3.51
N GLY A 243 8.36 4.17 -2.77
CA GLY A 243 7.92 5.41 -3.40
C GLY A 243 8.91 5.99 -4.39
N LEU A 244 10.20 5.64 -4.26
CA LEU A 244 11.23 6.00 -5.22
C LEU A 244 11.00 5.33 -6.58
N HIS A 245 10.58 4.06 -6.62
CA HIS A 245 10.28 3.37 -7.88
C HIS A 245 9.13 4.08 -8.61
N ILE A 246 8.05 4.42 -7.91
CA ILE A 246 6.91 5.15 -8.49
C ILE A 246 7.37 6.53 -9.00
N GLY A 247 8.12 7.29 -8.19
CA GLY A 247 8.65 8.59 -8.59
C GLY A 247 9.57 8.50 -9.81
N LEU A 248 10.41 7.47 -9.90
CA LEU A 248 11.30 7.25 -11.02
C LEU A 248 10.53 6.91 -12.30
N ILE A 249 9.57 5.99 -12.24
CA ILE A 249 8.74 5.62 -13.38
C ILE A 249 7.97 6.84 -13.91
N VAL A 250 7.41 7.65 -13.00
CA VAL A 250 6.64 8.85 -13.36
C VAL A 250 7.54 9.90 -13.99
N THR A 251 8.69 10.20 -13.39
CA THR A 251 9.64 11.18 -13.96
C THR A 251 10.18 10.71 -15.30
N PHE A 252 10.58 9.44 -15.41
CA PHE A 252 11.04 8.85 -16.67
C PHE A 252 9.96 8.93 -17.76
N THR A 253 8.73 8.50 -17.47
CA THR A 253 7.61 8.57 -18.41
C THR A 253 7.32 10.01 -18.82
N PHE A 254 7.34 10.94 -17.86
CA PHE A 254 7.08 12.36 -18.12
C PHE A 254 8.09 12.94 -19.11
N PHE A 255 9.39 12.72 -18.86
CA PHE A 255 10.45 13.22 -19.74
C PHE A 255 10.48 12.49 -21.08
N LEU A 256 10.21 11.19 -21.11
CA LEU A 256 10.15 10.40 -22.35
C LEU A 256 9.01 10.90 -23.24
N ILE A 257 7.78 10.99 -22.73
CA ILE A 257 6.63 11.45 -23.51
C ILE A 257 6.83 12.90 -23.95
N ARG A 258 7.34 13.76 -23.06
CA ARG A 258 7.70 15.13 -23.43
C ARG A 258 8.74 15.15 -24.55
N GLY A 259 9.80 14.33 -24.46
CA GLY A 259 10.85 14.23 -25.47
C GLY A 259 10.29 13.79 -26.82
N VAL A 260 9.54 12.69 -26.86
CA VAL A 260 8.89 12.18 -28.08
C VAL A 260 8.01 13.24 -28.74
N LEU A 261 7.17 13.93 -27.97
CA LEU A 261 6.29 14.98 -28.52
C LEU A 261 7.04 16.21 -29.02
N LEU A 262 8.19 16.54 -28.42
CA LEU A 262 9.03 17.65 -28.89
C LEU A 262 9.83 17.31 -30.14
N TRP A 263 10.19 16.04 -30.32
CA TRP A 263 10.98 15.53 -31.45
C TRP A 263 10.13 15.02 -32.62
N ALA A 264 8.81 14.84 -32.44
CA ALA A 264 7.91 14.40 -33.49
C ALA A 264 7.88 15.37 -34.69
N PRO A 265 8.23 14.92 -35.92
CA PRO A 265 8.12 15.72 -37.13
C PRO A 265 6.63 15.95 -37.47
N GLY A 266 6.25 17.21 -37.73
CA GLY A 266 4.87 17.60 -38.07
C GLY A 266 4.12 18.38 -36.97
N MET A 267 4.66 18.43 -35.75
CA MET A 267 4.03 19.16 -34.65
C MET A 267 4.39 20.66 -34.71
N SER A 268 3.40 21.51 -35.01
CA SER A 268 3.55 22.97 -35.12
C SER A 268 4.30 23.59 -33.93
N ARG A 269 5.16 24.59 -34.20
CA ARG A 269 5.92 25.35 -33.19
C ARG A 269 5.00 25.94 -32.11
N LYS A 270 3.74 26.23 -32.46
CA LYS A 270 2.68 26.71 -31.56
C LYS A 270 2.24 25.65 -30.55
N TYR A 271 2.16 24.38 -30.97
CA TYR A 271 1.86 23.22 -30.11
C TYR A 271 2.99 22.93 -29.13
N LYS A 272 4.25 23.11 -29.56
CA LYS A 272 5.44 22.96 -28.70
C LYS A 272 5.52 24.07 -27.64
N SER A 273 5.08 25.29 -27.96
CA SER A 273 5.10 26.45 -27.06
C SER A 273 3.91 26.53 -26.08
N SER A 274 2.76 25.92 -26.41
CA SER A 274 1.50 26.12 -25.67
C SER A 274 1.33 25.23 -24.43
N GLY A 275 2.38 24.52 -24.00
CA GLY A 275 2.36 23.67 -22.80
C GLY A 275 1.54 22.37 -22.95
N TYR A 276 0.97 22.09 -24.13
CA TYR A 276 0.23 20.84 -24.40
C TYR A 276 1.09 19.59 -24.20
N ALA A 277 2.35 19.62 -24.63
CA ALA A 277 3.28 18.51 -24.42
C ALA A 277 3.49 18.20 -22.92
N LEU A 278 3.53 19.24 -22.08
CA LEU A 278 3.65 19.09 -20.62
C LEU A 278 2.37 18.51 -20.02
N PHE A 279 1.21 18.96 -20.49
CA PHE A 279 -0.10 18.47 -20.04
C PHE A 279 -0.29 16.98 -20.39
N ILE A 280 -0.03 16.60 -21.64
CA ILE A 280 -0.11 15.20 -22.09
C ILE A 280 0.90 14.33 -21.33
N ALA A 281 2.14 14.80 -21.18
CA ALA A 281 3.15 14.08 -20.41
C ALA A 281 2.72 13.86 -18.94
N ALA A 282 2.11 14.86 -18.30
CA ALA A 282 1.59 14.74 -16.93
C ALA A 282 0.44 13.72 -16.84
N ILE A 283 -0.53 13.76 -17.76
CA ILE A 283 -1.65 12.79 -17.78
C ILE A 283 -1.15 11.37 -18.04
N VAL A 284 -0.29 11.17 -19.04
CA VAL A 284 0.24 9.84 -19.34
C VAL A 284 1.05 9.31 -18.16
N SER A 285 1.85 10.16 -17.50
CA SER A 285 2.63 9.75 -16.33
C SER A 285 1.73 9.42 -15.13
N LEU A 286 0.63 10.15 -14.95
CA LEU A 286 -0.38 9.85 -13.93
C LEU A 286 -1.04 8.47 -14.18
N LEU A 287 -1.43 8.20 -15.43
CA LEU A 287 -1.98 6.90 -15.82
C LEU A 287 -0.98 5.77 -15.59
N VAL A 288 0.30 5.96 -15.96
CA VAL A 288 1.35 4.97 -15.70
C VAL A 288 1.56 4.75 -14.20
N ALA A 289 1.52 5.80 -13.37
CA ALA A 289 1.62 5.68 -11.92
C ALA A 289 0.49 4.82 -11.33
N LEU A 290 -0.74 5.04 -11.80
CA LEU A 290 -1.93 4.28 -11.38
C LEU A 290 -1.85 2.83 -11.84
N CYS A 291 -1.49 2.60 -13.11
CA CYS A 291 -1.30 1.25 -13.65
C CYS A 291 -0.22 0.48 -12.88
N TYR A 292 0.94 1.10 -12.61
CA TYR A 292 2.01 0.46 -11.85
C TYR A 292 1.61 0.19 -10.39
N SER A 293 0.91 1.12 -9.74
CA SER A 293 0.37 0.92 -8.39
C SER A 293 -0.65 -0.22 -8.34
N ALA A 294 -1.47 -0.36 -9.40
CA ALA A 294 -2.40 -1.47 -9.57
C ALA A 294 -1.66 -2.80 -9.74
N LEU A 295 -0.61 -2.86 -10.56
CA LEU A 295 0.22 -4.06 -10.75
C LEU A 295 0.91 -4.49 -9.45
N ALA A 296 1.37 -3.52 -8.65
CA ALA A 296 1.94 -3.74 -7.33
C ALA A 296 0.90 -4.10 -6.25
N GLY A 297 -0.38 -4.26 -6.62
CA GLY A 297 -1.44 -4.71 -5.72
C GLY A 297 -1.98 -3.66 -4.77
N PHE A 298 -1.76 -2.37 -5.06
CA PHE A 298 -2.15 -1.26 -4.18
C PHE A 298 -1.74 -1.48 -2.73
N SER A 299 -0.50 -1.98 -2.51
CA SER A 299 0.06 -2.03 -1.17
C SER A 299 0.00 -0.65 -0.50
N VAL A 300 -0.08 -0.61 0.84
CA VAL A 300 -0.19 0.65 1.58
C VAL A 300 0.98 1.60 1.26
N ALA A 301 2.18 1.07 1.03
CA ALA A 301 3.35 1.86 0.65
C ALA A 301 3.21 2.48 -0.75
N THR A 302 2.72 1.71 -1.73
CA THR A 302 2.51 2.20 -3.11
C THR A 302 1.40 3.22 -3.19
N LEU A 303 0.33 3.05 -2.41
CA LEU A 303 -0.77 4.01 -2.35
C LEU A 303 -0.31 5.38 -1.84
N ARG A 304 0.52 5.42 -0.79
CA ARG A 304 1.08 6.68 -0.27
C ARG A 304 1.91 7.40 -1.33
N ALA A 305 2.80 6.68 -2.00
CA ALA A 305 3.65 7.24 -3.04
C ALA A 305 2.84 7.69 -4.27
N CYS A 306 1.82 6.91 -4.66
CA CYS A 306 0.90 7.26 -5.72
C CYS A 306 0.14 8.55 -5.36
N LEU A 307 -0.42 8.66 -4.16
CA LEU A 307 -1.12 9.87 -3.70
C LEU A 307 -0.21 11.10 -3.66
N MET A 308 1.01 10.97 -3.13
CA MET A 308 2.01 12.04 -3.18
C MET A 308 2.28 12.50 -4.61
N THR A 309 2.43 11.55 -5.53
CA THR A 309 2.70 11.83 -6.96
C THR A 309 1.50 12.48 -7.64
N VAL A 310 0.29 12.01 -7.36
CA VAL A 310 -0.98 12.57 -7.84
C VAL A 310 -1.10 14.03 -7.38
N CYS A 311 -0.82 14.35 -6.10
CA CYS A 311 -0.86 15.72 -5.60
C CYS A 311 0.08 16.66 -6.39
N VAL A 312 1.30 16.21 -6.66
CA VAL A 312 2.29 17.00 -7.44
C VAL A 312 1.82 17.18 -8.88
N LEU A 313 1.38 16.12 -9.55
CA LEU A 313 0.90 16.18 -10.94
C LEU A 313 -0.37 17.00 -11.07
N LEU A 314 -1.30 16.93 -10.13
CA LEU A 314 -2.51 17.77 -10.11
C LEU A 314 -2.17 19.24 -9.91
N ALA A 315 -1.27 19.58 -8.99
CA ALA A 315 -0.82 20.96 -8.82
C ALA A 315 -0.18 21.51 -10.10
N PHE A 316 0.62 20.68 -10.77
CA PHE A 316 1.21 20.98 -12.06
C PHE A 316 0.15 21.18 -13.16
N LEU A 317 -0.83 20.28 -13.27
CA LEU A 317 -1.92 20.35 -14.26
C LEU A 317 -2.83 21.56 -14.04
N CYS A 318 -3.13 21.90 -12.79
CA CYS A 318 -3.89 23.09 -12.41
C CYS A 318 -3.10 24.40 -12.55
N ARG A 319 -1.83 24.33 -12.98
CA ARG A 319 -0.92 25.49 -13.11
C ARG A 319 -0.82 26.33 -11.83
N ARG A 320 -0.98 25.70 -10.66
CA ARG A 320 -0.89 26.38 -9.36
C ARG A 320 0.50 26.20 -8.77
N VAL A 321 1.12 27.31 -8.38
CA VAL A 321 2.35 27.30 -7.58
C VAL A 321 1.97 26.97 -6.14
N VAL A 322 2.04 25.68 -5.80
CA VAL A 322 1.78 25.20 -4.45
C VAL A 322 3.12 24.92 -3.78
N PRO A 323 3.38 25.44 -2.57
CA PRO A 323 4.63 25.16 -1.87
C PRO A 323 4.72 23.65 -1.56
N ILE A 324 5.91 23.09 -1.66
CA ILE A 324 6.14 21.64 -1.52
C ILE A 324 5.66 21.09 -0.15
N TRP A 325 5.77 21.90 0.91
CA TRP A 325 5.24 21.56 2.23
C TRP A 325 3.71 21.51 2.30
N ALA A 326 3.00 22.26 1.46
CA ALA A 326 1.55 22.15 1.35
C ALA A 326 1.16 20.87 0.59
N LEU A 327 1.86 20.53 -0.49
CA LEU A 327 1.66 19.26 -1.21
C LEU A 327 1.90 18.05 -0.29
N TYR A 328 2.94 18.11 0.53
CA TYR A 328 3.20 17.11 1.58
C TYR A 328 2.02 16.97 2.56
N GLN A 329 1.45 18.09 3.02
CA GLN A 329 0.30 18.08 3.92
C GLN A 329 -0.98 17.57 3.25
N TYR A 330 -1.20 17.91 1.98
CA TYR A 330 -2.34 17.38 1.22
C TYR A 330 -2.23 15.88 1.02
N ALA A 331 -1.04 15.37 0.70
CA ALA A 331 -0.82 13.93 0.60
C ALA A 331 -1.01 13.24 1.96
N LEU A 332 -0.54 13.84 3.06
CA LEU A 332 -0.72 13.32 4.41
C LEU A 332 -2.21 13.19 4.75
N VAL A 333 -2.98 14.28 4.59
CA VAL A 333 -4.42 14.29 4.84
C VAL A 333 -5.15 13.32 3.91
N GLY A 334 -4.81 13.31 2.61
CA GLY A 334 -5.42 12.41 1.64
C GLY A 334 -5.21 10.93 1.98
N VAL A 335 -4.03 10.55 2.47
CA VAL A 335 -3.77 9.18 2.93
C VAL A 335 -4.60 8.85 4.19
N VAL A 336 -4.71 9.76 5.17
CA VAL A 336 -5.52 9.50 6.37
C VAL A 336 -7.02 9.46 6.06
N ILE A 337 -7.49 10.22 5.09
CA ILE A 337 -8.89 10.17 4.64
C ILE A 337 -9.16 8.85 3.88
N LEU A 338 -8.31 8.46 2.94
CA LEU A 338 -8.57 7.27 2.12
C LEU A 338 -8.23 5.96 2.84
N PHE A 339 -7.20 5.98 3.69
CA PHE A 339 -6.67 4.81 4.40
C PHE A 339 -6.36 5.17 5.86
N PRO A 340 -7.38 5.46 6.69
CA PRO A 340 -7.20 5.96 8.06
C PRO A 340 -6.39 5.03 8.95
N LEU A 341 -6.60 3.72 8.80
CA LEU A 341 -5.87 2.69 9.54
C LEU A 341 -4.37 2.63 9.20
N SER A 342 -3.93 3.26 8.11
CA SER A 342 -2.52 3.30 7.72
C SER A 342 -1.64 4.00 8.77
N VAL A 343 -2.22 4.90 9.58
CA VAL A 343 -1.55 5.62 10.68
C VAL A 343 -1.07 4.65 11.77
N LEU A 344 -1.71 3.49 11.90
CA LEU A 344 -1.25 2.43 12.80
C LEU A 344 0.01 1.74 12.28
N SER A 345 0.37 1.85 11.00
CA SER A 345 1.55 1.18 10.46
C SER A 345 2.81 2.02 10.71
N ILE A 346 3.89 1.39 11.19
CA ILE A 346 5.18 2.07 11.34
C ILE A 346 5.71 2.57 9.99
N GLY A 347 5.40 1.85 8.91
CA GLY A 347 5.77 2.22 7.54
C GLY A 347 5.16 3.54 7.07
N PHE A 348 3.98 3.93 7.59
CA PHE A 348 3.40 5.25 7.31
C PHE A 348 4.31 6.36 7.84
N TRP A 349 4.69 6.27 9.11
CA TRP A 349 5.56 7.24 9.76
C TRP A 349 6.94 7.31 9.13
N LEU A 350 7.58 6.16 8.90
CA LEU A 350 8.87 6.09 8.22
C LEU A 350 8.80 6.74 6.84
N SER A 351 7.73 6.50 6.07
CA SER A 351 7.56 7.06 4.73
C SER A 351 7.41 8.59 4.75
N PHE A 352 6.48 9.10 5.56
CA PHE A 352 6.22 10.54 5.64
C PHE A 352 7.40 11.30 6.25
N LEU A 353 8.03 10.74 7.29
CA LEU A 353 9.25 11.31 7.88
C LEU A 353 10.39 11.36 6.85
N SER A 354 10.62 10.28 6.10
CA SER A 354 11.64 10.25 5.04
C SER A 354 11.43 11.36 4.01
N VAL A 355 10.20 11.50 3.51
CA VAL A 355 9.87 12.53 2.51
C VAL A 355 9.99 13.94 3.10
N GLY A 356 9.53 14.15 4.34
CA GLY A 356 9.65 15.44 5.03
C GLY A 356 11.11 15.86 5.23
N VAL A 357 11.97 14.94 5.66
CA VAL A 357 13.42 15.16 5.80
C VAL A 357 14.06 15.47 4.46
N LEU A 358 13.70 14.73 3.40
CA LEU A 358 14.20 15.01 2.05
C LEU A 358 13.78 16.39 1.55
N ILE A 359 12.51 16.78 1.76
CA ILE A 359 12.03 18.13 1.41
C ILE A 359 12.84 19.18 2.16
N PHE A 360 13.02 19.02 3.48
CA PHE A 360 13.77 19.96 4.31
C PHE A 360 15.23 20.12 3.84
N VAL A 361 15.93 19.02 3.63
CA VAL A 361 17.36 19.01 3.26
C VAL A 361 17.59 19.46 1.82
N CYS A 362 16.66 19.14 0.91
CA CYS A 362 16.78 19.48 -0.50
C CYS A 362 16.29 20.90 -0.84
N ALA A 363 15.58 21.59 0.05
CA ALA A 363 15.06 22.94 -0.21
C ALA A 363 16.16 24.02 -0.36
N GLY A 364 17.39 23.79 0.15
CA GLY A 364 18.50 24.76 0.14
C GLY A 364 19.71 24.34 -0.70
N ARG A 365 19.52 24.07 -2.01
CA ARG A 365 20.55 23.48 -2.90
C ARG A 365 21.48 24.48 -3.61
N LEU A 366 21.31 25.79 -3.42
CA LEU A 366 21.99 26.81 -4.22
C LEU A 366 23.53 26.85 -4.01
N THR A 367 24.05 26.32 -2.90
CA THR A 367 25.49 26.43 -2.54
C THR A 367 26.21 25.09 -2.35
N GLN A 368 25.62 23.95 -2.76
CA GLN A 368 26.15 22.62 -2.44
C GLN A 368 27.07 22.04 -3.53
N THR A 369 28.17 21.40 -3.13
CA THR A 369 29.05 20.64 -4.04
C THR A 369 28.36 19.37 -4.57
N LYS A 370 28.85 18.80 -5.69
CA LYS A 370 28.28 17.55 -6.26
C LYS A 370 28.23 16.42 -5.21
N LEU A 371 29.29 16.25 -4.42
CA LEU A 371 29.37 15.24 -3.37
C LEU A 371 28.33 15.46 -2.26
N GLN A 372 28.15 16.71 -1.81
CA GLN A 372 27.15 17.06 -0.80
C GLN A 372 25.72 16.78 -1.28
N LYS A 373 25.42 16.96 -2.58
CA LYS A 373 24.09 16.66 -3.14
C LYS A 373 23.70 15.19 -3.02
N TYR A 374 24.68 14.26 -3.07
CA TYR A 374 24.42 12.82 -2.94
C TYR A 374 24.50 12.33 -1.49
N LEU A 375 25.49 12.78 -0.71
CA LEU A 375 25.70 12.30 0.65
C LEU A 375 24.75 12.92 1.67
N LYS A 376 24.45 14.22 1.56
CA LYS A 376 23.65 14.95 2.57
C LYS A 376 22.24 14.35 2.76
N PRO A 377 21.50 13.99 1.70
CA PRO A 377 20.20 13.32 1.87
C PRO A 377 20.31 11.96 2.57
N GLN A 378 21.37 11.19 2.30
CA GLN A 378 21.56 9.87 2.89
C GLN A 378 21.85 9.94 4.39
N TRP A 379 22.76 10.83 4.79
CA TRP A 379 23.05 11.09 6.20
C TRP A 379 21.84 11.62 6.95
N ALA A 380 21.11 12.57 6.36
CA ALA A 380 19.92 13.10 6.99
C ALA A 380 18.84 12.03 7.19
N LEU A 381 18.61 11.15 6.22
CA LEU A 381 17.70 10.03 6.37
C LEU A 381 18.18 9.04 7.43
N LEU A 382 19.47 8.72 7.47
CA LEU A 382 20.04 7.83 8.48
C LEU A 382 19.78 8.38 9.89
N ILE A 383 20.14 9.64 10.14
CA ILE A 383 19.99 10.27 11.46
C ILE A 383 18.52 10.42 11.84
N ALA A 384 17.67 10.88 10.91
CA ALA A 384 16.26 11.11 11.21
C ALA A 384 15.46 9.82 11.43
N LEU A 385 15.81 8.74 10.72
CA LEU A 385 15.11 7.45 10.83
C LEU A 385 15.73 6.54 11.89
N ALA A 386 16.96 6.79 12.35
CA ALA A 386 17.66 5.93 13.31
C ALA A 386 16.90 5.71 14.63
N PRO A 387 16.36 6.76 15.32
CA PRO A 387 15.64 6.55 16.57
C PRO A 387 14.42 5.64 16.39
N LEU A 388 13.66 5.86 15.31
CA LEU A 388 12.47 5.08 15.02
C LEU A 388 12.81 3.64 14.59
N SER A 389 13.93 3.48 13.87
CA SER A 389 14.43 2.17 13.46
C SER A 389 14.97 1.36 14.64
N LEU A 390 15.69 2.00 15.56
CA LEU A 390 16.17 1.39 16.80
C LEU A 390 15.01 1.00 17.72
N ALA A 391 14.02 1.90 17.91
CA ALA A 391 12.88 1.63 18.78
C ALA A 391 12.00 0.47 18.30
N TYR A 392 11.80 0.30 16.99
CA TYR A 392 10.88 -0.72 16.44
C TYR A 392 11.56 -1.98 15.90
N PHE A 393 12.76 -1.85 15.31
CA PHE A 393 13.46 -2.96 14.69
C PHE A 393 14.71 -3.39 15.43
N PHE A 394 15.16 -2.63 16.45
CA PHE A 394 16.39 -2.87 17.20
C PHE A 394 17.63 -3.11 16.31
N ASN A 395 17.60 -2.54 15.10
CA ASN A 395 18.64 -2.71 14.11
C ASN A 395 18.92 -1.36 13.46
N MET A 396 20.21 -1.00 13.44
CA MET A 396 20.70 0.18 12.73
C MET A 396 21.71 -0.30 11.69
N PRO A 397 21.27 -0.53 10.44
CA PRO A 397 22.15 -1.02 9.40
C PRO A 397 23.07 0.12 8.94
N LEU A 398 24.21 0.30 9.61
CA LEU A 398 25.22 1.30 9.23
C LEU A 398 25.75 1.08 7.80
N ILE A 399 25.90 -0.19 7.41
CA ILE A 399 26.23 -0.61 6.04
C ILE A 399 25.16 -0.17 5.04
N GLY A 400 23.94 0.12 5.49
CA GLY A 400 22.84 0.55 4.64
C GLY A 400 23.13 1.84 3.86
N LEU A 401 24.00 2.73 4.35
CA LEU A 401 24.37 3.91 3.58
C LEU A 401 25.13 3.52 2.30
N LEU A 402 26.13 2.65 2.43
CA LEU A 402 26.92 2.13 1.31
C LEU A 402 26.08 1.21 0.42
N ALA A 403 25.28 0.33 1.01
CA ALA A 403 24.42 -0.58 0.26
C ALA A 403 23.40 0.20 -0.59
N ASN A 404 22.79 1.27 -0.05
CA ASN A 404 21.81 2.08 -0.77
C ASN A 404 22.41 2.91 -1.90
N LEU A 405 23.68 3.31 -1.80
CA LEU A 405 24.40 3.99 -2.90
C LEU A 405 24.45 3.14 -4.17
N VAL A 406 24.56 1.83 -4.04
CA VAL A 406 24.64 0.89 -5.18
C VAL A 406 23.26 0.34 -5.50
N ALA A 407 22.51 -0.11 -4.48
CA ALA A 407 21.27 -0.84 -4.68
C ALA A 407 20.15 0.03 -5.26
N ILE A 408 20.03 1.31 -4.85
CA ILE A 408 18.98 2.18 -5.37
C ILE A 408 19.17 2.46 -6.87
N PRO A 409 20.36 2.89 -7.34
CA PRO A 409 20.55 3.08 -8.78
C PRO A 409 20.40 1.79 -9.58
N TRP A 410 20.97 0.69 -9.07
CA TRP A 410 20.93 -0.61 -9.72
C TRP A 410 19.50 -1.11 -9.89
N VAL A 411 18.73 -1.18 -8.80
CA VAL A 411 17.37 -1.71 -8.85
C VAL A 411 16.43 -0.75 -9.58
N GLY A 412 16.55 0.55 -9.31
CA GLY A 412 15.66 1.57 -9.86
C GLY A 412 15.84 1.78 -11.37
N PHE A 413 17.08 2.00 -11.83
CA PHE A 413 17.32 2.39 -13.23
C PHE A 413 17.60 1.22 -14.17
N LEU A 414 18.11 0.08 -13.67
CA LEU A 414 18.45 -1.06 -14.51
C LEU A 414 17.43 -2.19 -14.34
N VAL A 415 17.31 -2.75 -13.14
CA VAL A 415 16.53 -3.98 -12.93
C VAL A 415 15.05 -3.76 -13.22
N LEU A 416 14.45 -2.72 -12.64
CA LEU A 416 13.00 -2.53 -12.75
C LEU A 416 12.54 -2.21 -14.19
N PRO A 417 13.18 -1.30 -14.95
CA PRO A 417 12.80 -1.04 -16.33
C PRO A 417 12.99 -2.26 -17.23
N LEU A 418 14.10 -3.01 -17.06
CA LEU A 418 14.34 -4.25 -17.81
C LEU A 418 13.28 -5.32 -17.52
N LEU A 419 12.89 -5.49 -16.26
CA LEU A 419 11.83 -6.43 -15.87
C LEU A 419 10.47 -6.04 -16.48
N LEU A 420 10.11 -4.75 -16.42
CA LEU A 420 8.86 -4.25 -17.01
C LEU A 420 8.86 -4.41 -18.53
N PHE A 421 9.99 -4.15 -19.19
CA PHE A 421 10.15 -4.33 -20.63
C PHE A 421 10.07 -5.80 -21.03
N ALA A 422 10.76 -6.69 -20.30
CA ALA A 422 10.70 -8.13 -20.51
C ALA A 422 9.26 -8.66 -20.38
N LEU A 423 8.52 -8.25 -19.35
CA LEU A 423 7.13 -8.65 -19.16
C LEU A 423 6.22 -8.21 -20.31
N ARG A 424 6.45 -7.03 -20.89
CA ARG A 424 5.72 -6.57 -22.07
C ARG A 424 6.02 -7.44 -23.29
N HIS A 425 7.29 -7.68 -23.58
CA HIS A 425 7.71 -8.46 -24.76
C HIS A 425 7.29 -9.92 -24.68
N LEU A 426 7.42 -10.52 -23.49
CA LEU A 426 7.03 -11.91 -23.25
C LEU A 426 5.51 -12.11 -23.39
N LYS A 427 4.70 -11.07 -23.12
CA LYS A 427 3.25 -11.09 -23.34
C LYS A 427 2.86 -11.09 -24.82
N CYS A 428 3.62 -10.40 -25.68
CA CYS A 428 3.38 -10.43 -27.13
C CYS A 428 3.63 -11.83 -27.75
N ASN A 429 4.57 -12.60 -27.20
CA ASN A 429 4.86 -13.96 -27.70
C ASN A 429 3.92 -15.03 -27.14
N THR A 430 3.24 -14.80 -26.02
CA THR A 430 2.34 -15.77 -25.38
C THR A 430 0.87 -15.60 -25.78
N THR A 431 0.50 -14.55 -26.52
CA THR A 431 -0.79 -14.48 -27.23
C THR A 431 -0.86 -15.37 -28.48
N LEU A 432 0.17 -16.18 -28.75
CA LEU A 432 0.25 -17.13 -29.87
C LEU A 432 0.04 -18.60 -29.47
N TYR A 433 -0.36 -18.91 -28.23
CA TYR A 433 -0.63 -20.28 -27.79
C TYR A 433 -1.88 -20.41 -26.92
#